data_AF-A0A830I3G2-F1
#
_entry.id   AF-A0A830I3G2-F1
#
_cell.length_a   1.000
_cell.length_b   1.000
_cell.length_c   1.000
_cell.angle_alpha   90.00
_cell.angle_beta   90.00
_cell.angle_gamma   90.00
#
_symmetry.space_group_name_H-M   'P 1'
#
loop_
_entity.id
_entity.type
_entity.pdbx_description
1 polymer ?
#
loop_
_entity_poly.entity_id
_entity_poly.type
_entity_poly.pdbx_seq_one_letter_code
_entity_poly.pdbx_strand_id
1 'polypeptide(L)'
;MTSASATHVLTRSASRALYAEGDNKFGQICTGTADSKKGDVHTHNRVLVARDVTAFAAGGSLASGHTIFTTGRFGVNSCGCDRWQQLGIGGKVGGAAGYTWEAGATAQRAPRRVAALEGKEVVDLAAGDDHSAAMLASGEVWTWGRGHVGQLGRPKQFVSTPAVSPQLSGARAIAASGDCTCAWLERRGGAQCVGRCAAVEAALKDALQSKLMQNEQLQQHQQRQQ
;
A
#
# COMPACT_ATOMS: atom_id res chain seq x y z
N MET A 1 -9.67 1.47 -12.17
CA MET A 1 -8.24 1.38 -11.79
C MET A 1 -8.02 0.08 -11.06
N THR A 2 -6.86 -0.56 -11.26
CA THR A 2 -6.52 -1.86 -10.66
C THR A 2 -5.18 -1.77 -9.92
N SER A 3 -5.03 -2.57 -8.87
CA SER A 3 -3.76 -2.83 -8.17
C SER A 3 -3.72 -4.31 -7.85
N ALA A 4 -2.61 -4.98 -8.14
CA ALA A 4 -2.50 -6.42 -8.00
C ALA A 4 -1.21 -6.78 -7.27
N SER A 5 -1.28 -7.86 -6.48
CA SER A 5 -0.14 -8.53 -5.87
C SER A 5 -0.10 -9.99 -6.33
N ALA A 6 0.84 -10.77 -5.82
CA ALA A 6 0.91 -12.20 -6.08
C ALA A 6 -0.30 -13.00 -5.55
N THR A 7 -1.13 -12.42 -4.66
CA THR A 7 -2.19 -13.15 -3.95
C THR A 7 -3.61 -12.64 -4.22
N HIS A 8 -3.76 -11.36 -4.53
CA HIS A 8 -5.07 -10.73 -4.67
C HIS A 8 -5.02 -9.50 -5.58
N VAL A 9 -6.19 -9.16 -6.12
CA VAL A 9 -6.39 -8.01 -7.01
C VAL A 9 -7.43 -7.08 -6.40
N LEU A 10 -7.14 -5.79 -6.46
CA LEU A 10 -8.02 -4.70 -6.06
C LEU A 10 -8.47 -3.96 -7.32
N THR A 11 -9.78 -3.75 -7.45
CA THR A 11 -10.37 -2.98 -8.55
C THR A 11 -11.27 -1.90 -7.98
N ARG A 12 -11.04 -0.65 -8.38
CA ARG A 12 -11.90 0.48 -8.02
C ARG A 12 -12.77 0.91 -9.19
N SER A 13 -14.08 1.04 -8.93
CA SER A 13 -15.06 1.59 -9.87
C SER A 13 -14.95 3.11 -10.02
N ALA A 14 -15.59 3.67 -11.05
CA ALA A 14 -15.74 5.12 -11.21
C ALA A 14 -16.46 5.78 -10.02
N SER A 15 -17.41 5.06 -9.40
CA SER A 15 -18.12 5.46 -8.18
C SER A 15 -17.29 5.31 -6.89
N ARG A 16 -15.97 5.13 -6.99
CA ARG A 16 -15.03 4.99 -5.86
C ARG A 16 -15.32 3.81 -4.93
N ALA A 17 -16.06 2.81 -5.40
CA ALA A 17 -16.21 1.54 -4.68
C ALA A 17 -15.00 0.65 -4.97
N LEU A 18 -14.36 0.16 -3.91
CA LEU A 18 -13.22 -0.75 -3.98
C LEU A 18 -13.71 -2.18 -3.86
N TYR A 19 -13.34 -3.01 -4.83
CA TYR A 19 -13.60 -4.44 -4.84
C TYR A 19 -12.30 -5.22 -4.74
N ALA A 20 -12.35 -6.40 -4.13
CA ALA A 20 -11.21 -7.29 -4.00
C ALA A 20 -11.56 -8.73 -4.36
N GLU A 21 -10.58 -9.46 -4.90
CA GLU A 21 -10.67 -10.88 -5.21
C GLU A 21 -9.30 -11.54 -5.07
N GLY A 22 -9.29 -12.86 -4.84
CA GLY A 22 -8.08 -13.66 -4.67
C GLY A 22 -8.00 -14.41 -3.35
N ASP A 23 -6.77 -14.73 -2.94
CA ASP A 23 -6.48 -15.36 -1.66
C ASP A 23 -6.83 -14.44 -0.50
N ASN A 24 -7.30 -15.03 0.61
CA ASN A 24 -7.68 -14.29 1.81
C ASN A 24 -7.19 -14.95 3.11
N LYS A 25 -6.20 -15.86 3.05
CA LYS A 25 -5.73 -16.59 4.24
C LYS A 25 -5.34 -15.67 5.40
N PHE A 26 -4.83 -14.48 5.10
CA PHE A 26 -4.44 -13.46 6.08
C PHE A 26 -5.44 -12.32 6.22
N GLY A 27 -6.55 -12.33 5.49
CA GLY A 27 -7.49 -11.21 5.51
C GLY A 27 -7.22 -10.12 4.48
N GLN A 28 -6.37 -10.37 3.49
CA GLN A 28 -5.89 -9.35 2.55
C GLN A 28 -6.97 -8.79 1.61
N ILE A 29 -8.15 -9.42 1.52
CA ILE A 29 -9.32 -8.85 0.81
C ILE A 29 -10.34 -8.21 1.78
N CYS A 30 -9.97 -8.00 3.05
CA CYS A 30 -10.66 -7.14 4.01
C CYS A 30 -12.13 -7.52 4.32
N THR A 31 -12.51 -8.80 4.25
CA THR A 31 -13.90 -9.25 4.48
C THR A 31 -14.28 -9.47 5.94
N GLY A 32 -13.32 -9.39 6.86
CA GLY A 32 -13.49 -9.87 8.23
C GLY A 32 -13.30 -11.38 8.39
N THR A 33 -13.16 -12.12 7.28
CA THR A 33 -13.00 -13.59 7.28
C THR A 33 -11.66 -14.00 6.67
N ALA A 34 -11.35 -15.30 6.69
CA ALA A 34 -10.21 -15.88 5.98
C ALA A 34 -10.61 -16.53 4.63
N ASP A 35 -11.87 -16.35 4.23
CA ASP A 35 -12.44 -17.05 3.08
C ASP A 35 -11.94 -16.40 1.80
N SER A 36 -11.25 -17.18 0.98
CA SER A 36 -10.75 -16.70 -0.30
C SER A 36 -11.90 -16.47 -1.27
N LYS A 37 -11.74 -15.47 -2.13
CA LYS A 37 -12.67 -15.16 -3.22
C LYS A 37 -11.97 -15.42 -4.54
N LYS A 38 -11.78 -16.72 -4.81
CA LYS A 38 -11.23 -17.23 -6.08
C LYS A 38 -12.44 -17.57 -6.96
N GLY A 39 -12.56 -16.93 -8.12
CA GLY A 39 -13.62 -17.22 -9.09
C GLY A 39 -13.01 -17.90 -10.32
N ASP A 40 -13.81 -18.71 -11.01
CA ASP A 40 -13.56 -18.98 -12.42
C ASP A 40 -13.90 -17.73 -13.25
N VAL A 41 -13.32 -17.62 -14.44
CA VAL A 41 -13.38 -16.44 -15.34
C VAL A 41 -14.81 -15.95 -15.65
N HIS A 42 -15.83 -16.75 -15.35
CA HIS A 42 -17.25 -16.44 -15.59
C HIS A 42 -18.02 -15.95 -14.36
N THR A 43 -17.46 -16.11 -13.16
CA THR A 43 -18.08 -15.63 -11.91
C THR A 43 -17.25 -14.45 -11.41
N HIS A 44 -17.76 -13.23 -11.58
CA HIS A 44 -17.16 -12.03 -10.98
C HIS A 44 -17.25 -12.13 -9.45
N ASN A 45 -16.39 -12.93 -8.82
CA ASN A 45 -16.47 -13.31 -7.40
C ASN A 45 -15.85 -12.24 -6.47
N ARG A 46 -15.83 -10.99 -6.91
CA ARG A 46 -15.24 -9.87 -6.18
C ARG A 46 -16.15 -9.41 -5.05
N VAL A 47 -15.55 -9.06 -3.92
CA VAL A 47 -16.26 -8.54 -2.74
C VAL A 47 -16.08 -7.03 -2.64
N LEU A 48 -17.14 -6.31 -2.24
CA LEU A 48 -17.05 -4.90 -1.90
C LEU A 48 -16.26 -4.75 -0.59
N VAL A 49 -15.12 -4.07 -0.66
CA VAL A 49 -14.26 -3.79 0.50
C VAL A 49 -14.66 -2.48 1.17
N ALA A 50 -14.78 -1.41 0.39
CA ALA A 50 -15.04 -0.07 0.89
C ALA A 50 -15.64 0.84 -0.18
N ARG A 51 -16.20 1.97 0.26
CA ARG A 51 -16.67 3.07 -0.58
C ARG A 51 -15.81 4.31 -0.34
N ASP A 52 -15.95 5.29 -1.22
CA ASP A 52 -15.22 6.56 -1.17
C ASP A 52 -13.69 6.39 -1.12
N VAL A 53 -13.19 5.39 -1.83
CA VAL A 53 -11.76 5.10 -1.92
C VAL A 53 -11.10 6.02 -2.95
N THR A 54 -10.03 6.70 -2.56
CA THR A 54 -9.26 7.61 -3.42
C THR A 54 -7.92 7.02 -3.86
N ALA A 55 -7.26 6.26 -2.99
CA ALA A 55 -6.01 5.54 -3.26
C ALA A 55 -6.06 4.16 -2.60
N PHE A 56 -5.36 3.19 -3.20
CA PHE A 56 -5.27 1.82 -2.69
C PHE A 56 -4.06 1.11 -3.26
N ALA A 57 -3.53 0.13 -2.54
CA ALA A 57 -2.45 -0.73 -2.98
C ALA A 57 -2.60 -2.15 -2.43
N ALA A 58 -2.41 -3.13 -3.32
CA ALA A 58 -2.26 -4.53 -3.00
C ALA A 58 -0.77 -4.85 -2.86
N GLY A 59 -0.36 -5.36 -1.70
CA GLY A 59 1.01 -5.83 -1.46
C GLY A 59 1.03 -7.31 -1.09
N GLY A 60 2.19 -7.93 -1.22
CA GLY A 60 2.40 -9.30 -0.79
C GLY A 60 3.09 -10.19 -1.81
N SER A 61 3.74 -11.21 -1.25
CA SER A 61 4.33 -12.33 -1.97
C SER A 61 3.36 -13.52 -2.05
N LEU A 62 3.77 -14.60 -2.70
CA LEU A 62 2.98 -15.84 -2.78
C LEU A 62 2.59 -16.42 -1.40
N ALA A 63 3.30 -16.06 -0.33
CA ALA A 63 3.10 -16.59 1.02
C ALA A 63 2.33 -15.66 1.96
N SER A 64 2.08 -14.40 1.59
CA SER A 64 1.30 -13.44 2.40
C SER A 64 0.85 -12.25 1.58
N GLY A 65 -0.35 -11.74 1.88
CA GLY A 65 -0.89 -10.53 1.26
C GLY A 65 -1.25 -9.48 2.31
N HIS A 66 -1.23 -8.22 1.92
CA HIS A 66 -1.85 -7.13 2.66
C HIS A 66 -2.43 -6.09 1.71
N THR A 67 -3.41 -5.35 2.20
CA THR A 67 -4.10 -4.29 1.48
C THR A 67 -4.03 -3.02 2.30
N ILE A 68 -3.77 -1.91 1.62
CA ILE A 68 -3.89 -0.57 2.19
C ILE A 68 -4.76 0.29 1.27
N PHE A 69 -5.65 1.09 1.85
CA PHE A 69 -6.56 1.92 1.08
C PHE A 69 -7.04 3.12 1.89
N THR A 70 -7.41 4.19 1.18
CA THR A 70 -8.02 5.37 1.79
C THR A 70 -9.54 5.25 1.78
N THR A 71 -10.20 5.93 2.71
CA THR A 71 -11.66 6.11 2.72
C THR A 71 -12.00 7.53 3.16
N GLY A 72 -12.90 8.20 2.44
CA GLY A 72 -13.27 9.59 2.76
C GLY A 72 -12.09 10.54 2.58
N ARG A 73 -12.07 11.66 3.32
CA ARG A 73 -11.04 12.70 3.14
C ARG A 73 -9.67 12.32 3.70
N PHE A 74 -9.62 11.71 4.90
CA PHE A 74 -8.37 11.43 5.63
C PHE A 74 -8.30 10.05 6.29
N GLY A 75 -9.20 9.13 5.93
CA GLY A 75 -9.16 7.77 6.47
C GLY A 75 -8.14 6.93 5.72
N VAL A 76 -7.22 6.29 6.43
CA VAL A 76 -6.35 5.24 5.90
C VAL A 76 -6.60 3.95 6.65
N ASN A 77 -6.85 2.88 5.92
CA ASN A 77 -7.14 1.57 6.47
C ASN A 77 -6.24 0.51 5.85
N SER A 78 -5.97 -0.53 6.63
CA SER A 78 -5.18 -1.68 6.19
C SER A 78 -5.75 -2.98 6.74
N CYS A 79 -5.52 -4.08 6.01
CA CYS A 79 -5.90 -5.43 6.39
C CYS A 79 -4.92 -6.44 5.77
N GLY A 80 -4.94 -7.69 6.24
CA GLY A 80 -4.08 -8.76 5.76
C GLY A 80 -2.99 -9.16 6.76
N CYS A 81 -1.89 -9.67 6.23
CA CYS A 81 -0.72 -10.11 6.99
C CYS A 81 -0.06 -8.93 7.70
N ASP A 82 0.31 -9.13 8.97
CA ASP A 82 0.97 -8.12 9.80
C ASP A 82 2.26 -8.64 10.48
N ARG A 83 2.88 -9.69 9.90
CA ARG A 83 4.11 -10.31 10.44
C ARG A 83 5.27 -9.32 10.60
N TRP A 84 5.31 -8.30 9.75
CA TRP A 84 6.30 -7.25 9.75
C TRP A 84 5.72 -5.90 10.12
N GLN A 85 4.54 -5.85 10.76
CA GLN A 85 3.82 -4.62 11.03
C GLN A 85 3.55 -3.77 9.77
N GLN A 86 3.46 -4.42 8.60
CA GLN A 86 3.17 -3.75 7.33
C GLN A 86 1.77 -3.11 7.32
N LEU A 87 0.90 -3.43 8.27
CA LEU A 87 -0.39 -2.74 8.37
C LEU A 87 -0.27 -1.36 9.03
N GLY A 88 0.81 -1.08 9.77
CA GLY A 88 1.07 0.24 10.35
C GLY A 88 0.13 0.61 11.51
N ILE A 89 -0.59 -0.35 12.05
CA ILE A 89 -1.62 -0.15 13.10
C ILE A 89 -1.03 -0.03 14.51
N GLY A 90 0.29 -0.07 14.67
CA GLY A 90 0.98 0.18 15.93
C GLY A 90 0.84 -0.93 16.99
N GLY A 91 0.49 -2.15 16.57
CA GLY A 91 0.46 -3.30 17.47
C GLY A 91 1.86 -3.63 17.98
N LYS A 92 2.07 -3.64 19.31
CA LYS A 92 3.32 -4.16 19.91
C LYS A 92 3.47 -5.68 19.75
N VAL A 93 2.46 -6.35 19.19
CA VAL A 93 2.41 -7.80 19.01
C VAL A 93 2.81 -8.12 17.59
N GLY A 94 4.01 -8.69 17.44
CA GLY A 94 4.64 -8.97 16.15
C GLY A 94 5.54 -7.82 15.71
N GLY A 95 6.84 -8.03 15.69
CA GLY A 95 7.84 -7.08 15.21
C GLY A 95 9.21 -7.73 15.25
N ALA A 96 10.11 -7.33 14.35
CA ALA A 96 11.40 -7.98 14.12
C ALA A 96 12.46 -7.72 15.21
N ALA A 97 12.04 -7.68 16.48
CA ALA A 97 12.90 -7.75 17.64
C ALA A 97 12.19 -8.57 18.73
N GLY A 98 12.31 -9.90 18.64
CA GLY A 98 11.77 -10.83 19.63
C GLY A 98 10.64 -11.70 19.07
N TYR A 99 10.99 -12.94 18.73
CA TYR A 99 10.01 -13.98 18.45
C TYR A 99 9.14 -14.22 19.70
N THR A 100 7.87 -13.84 19.64
CA THR A 100 6.84 -14.45 20.48
C THR A 100 5.69 -14.85 19.58
N TRP A 101 5.65 -16.14 19.24
CA TRP A 101 4.50 -16.88 18.72
C TRP A 101 3.36 -17.00 19.75
N GLU A 102 3.45 -16.33 20.89
CA GLU A 102 2.40 -16.33 21.90
C GLU A 102 1.30 -15.32 21.53
N ALA A 103 0.19 -15.87 21.05
CA ALA A 103 -1.17 -15.35 21.13
C ALA A 103 -1.49 -14.00 20.47
N GLY A 104 -0.78 -13.61 19.40
CA GLY A 104 -1.13 -12.47 18.55
C GLY A 104 -1.63 -12.88 17.17
N ALA A 105 -2.74 -12.32 16.70
CA ALA A 105 -3.17 -12.51 15.32
C ALA A 105 -2.17 -11.84 14.36
N THR A 106 -1.36 -12.62 13.65
CA THR A 106 -0.46 -12.17 12.56
C THR A 106 -1.20 -11.74 11.29
N ALA A 107 -2.51 -11.55 11.41
CA ALA A 107 -3.47 -11.31 10.35
C ALA A 107 -4.58 -10.39 10.89
N GLN A 108 -4.91 -9.34 10.15
CA GLN A 108 -6.07 -8.49 10.40
C GLN A 108 -7.09 -8.72 9.30
N ARG A 109 -8.14 -9.47 9.62
CA ARG A 109 -9.16 -9.88 8.64
C ARG A 109 -10.12 -8.78 8.26
N ALA A 110 -10.42 -7.89 9.20
CA ALA A 110 -11.22 -6.71 8.97
C ALA A 110 -10.31 -5.48 8.79
N PRO A 111 -10.72 -4.47 8.00
CA PRO A 111 -10.03 -3.19 7.94
C PRO A 111 -9.78 -2.59 9.31
N ARG A 112 -8.54 -2.17 9.55
CA ARG A 112 -8.13 -1.41 10.73
C ARG A 112 -7.59 -0.06 10.31
N ARG A 113 -7.89 0.98 11.10
CA ARG A 113 -7.39 2.33 10.85
C ARG A 113 -5.90 2.42 11.15
N VAL A 114 -5.17 3.10 10.28
CA VAL A 114 -3.76 3.44 10.46
C VAL A 114 -3.68 4.81 11.16
N ALA A 115 -3.81 4.80 12.49
CA ALA A 115 -3.98 6.02 13.30
C ALA A 115 -2.86 7.07 13.09
N ALA A 116 -1.63 6.63 12.81
CA ALA A 116 -0.51 7.55 12.57
C ALA A 116 -0.65 8.43 11.31
N LEU A 117 -1.54 8.05 10.38
CA LEU A 117 -1.83 8.80 9.16
C LEU A 117 -3.16 9.57 9.25
N GLU A 118 -3.86 9.50 10.38
CA GLU A 118 -5.15 10.18 10.55
C GLU A 118 -4.98 11.70 10.46
N GLY A 119 -5.92 12.35 9.77
CA GLY A 119 -5.87 13.79 9.50
C GLY A 119 -4.82 14.23 8.48
N LYS A 120 -4.01 13.30 7.93
CA LYS A 120 -3.06 13.61 6.86
C LYS A 120 -3.73 13.40 5.50
N GLU A 121 -3.46 14.31 4.58
CA GLU A 121 -3.95 14.22 3.21
C GLU A 121 -3.10 13.23 2.41
N VAL A 122 -3.40 11.94 2.54
CA VAL A 122 -2.78 10.87 1.76
C VAL A 122 -3.38 10.85 0.36
N VAL A 123 -2.52 11.00 -0.65
CA VAL A 123 -2.92 11.10 -2.07
C VAL A 123 -2.45 9.93 -2.92
N ASP A 124 -1.44 9.17 -2.46
CA ASP A 124 -0.98 7.96 -3.14
C ASP A 124 -0.53 6.90 -2.13
N LEU A 125 -0.69 5.64 -2.52
CA LEU A 125 -0.36 4.46 -1.73
C LEU A 125 0.43 3.46 -2.57
N ALA A 126 1.35 2.76 -1.92
CA ALA A 126 2.09 1.65 -2.50
C ALA A 126 2.37 0.57 -1.46
N ALA A 127 2.50 -0.67 -1.90
CA ALA A 127 2.72 -1.81 -1.05
C ALA A 127 3.68 -2.79 -1.72
N GLY A 128 4.74 -3.19 -1.02
CA GLY A 128 5.65 -4.25 -1.45
C GLY A 128 5.24 -5.59 -0.87
N ASP A 129 6.20 -6.49 -0.66
CA ASP A 129 5.90 -7.81 -0.09
C ASP A 129 5.51 -7.72 1.40
N ASP A 130 6.33 -7.01 2.17
CA ASP A 130 6.22 -6.92 3.63
C ASP A 130 6.38 -5.48 4.15
N HIS A 131 6.16 -4.49 3.29
CA HIS A 131 6.19 -3.07 3.65
C HIS A 131 5.13 -2.29 2.90
N SER A 132 4.80 -1.12 3.44
CA SER A 132 3.86 -0.19 2.84
C SER A 132 4.45 1.21 2.79
N ALA A 133 3.90 2.00 1.88
CA ALA A 133 4.23 3.40 1.71
C ALA A 133 2.97 4.24 1.45
N ALA A 134 2.97 5.45 1.99
CA ALA A 134 1.96 6.47 1.74
C ALA A 134 2.63 7.79 1.37
N MET A 135 2.09 8.49 0.39
CA MET A 135 2.54 9.82 0.00
C MET A 135 1.45 10.84 0.35
N LEU A 136 1.86 11.91 1.02
CA LEU A 136 0.98 13.03 1.35
C LEU A 136 0.90 14.02 0.18
N ALA A 137 -0.13 14.87 0.17
CA ALA A 137 -0.26 15.98 -0.78
C ALA A 137 0.94 16.96 -0.74
N SER A 138 1.63 17.05 0.40
CA SER A 138 2.86 17.83 0.56
C SER A 138 4.08 17.21 -0.14
N GLY A 139 3.97 16.00 -0.67
CA GLY A 139 5.06 15.21 -1.23
C GLY A 139 5.90 14.48 -0.18
N GLU A 140 5.57 14.58 1.11
CA GLU A 140 6.21 13.78 2.16
C GLU A 140 5.81 12.30 2.01
N VAL A 141 6.81 11.41 2.06
CA VAL A 141 6.59 9.96 1.91
C VAL A 141 6.81 9.29 3.26
N TRP A 142 5.84 8.48 3.66
CA TRP A 142 5.84 7.70 4.89
C TRP A 142 5.98 6.22 4.53
N THR A 143 6.87 5.51 5.20
CA THR A 143 7.12 4.08 4.98
C THR A 143 7.15 3.32 6.29
N TRP A 144 6.67 2.08 6.27
CA TRP A 144 6.68 1.19 7.43
C TRP A 144 6.63 -0.28 6.99
N GLY A 145 6.85 -1.17 7.94
CA GLY A 145 6.99 -2.60 7.71
C GLY A 145 8.44 -3.07 7.80
N ARG A 146 8.77 -4.07 6.98
CA ARG A 146 10.13 -4.61 6.83
C ARG A 146 11.04 -3.61 6.10
N GLY A 147 12.25 -3.42 6.62
CA GLY A 147 13.26 -2.49 6.09
C GLY A 147 14.68 -3.05 6.01
N HIS A 148 14.86 -4.38 6.10
CA HIS A 148 16.17 -5.04 6.23
C HIS A 148 17.15 -4.69 5.11
N VAL A 149 16.66 -4.44 3.90
CA VAL A 149 17.49 -4.11 2.73
C VAL A 149 17.34 -2.64 2.32
N GLY A 150 16.77 -1.80 3.18
CA GLY A 150 16.64 -0.36 2.95
C GLY A 150 15.41 0.05 2.15
N GLN A 151 14.44 -0.84 1.91
CA GLN A 151 13.22 -0.54 1.14
C GLN A 151 12.33 0.56 1.74
N LEU A 152 12.56 0.92 3.01
CA LEU A 152 11.88 2.02 3.68
C LEU A 152 12.53 3.39 3.38
N GLY A 153 13.70 3.46 2.75
CA GLY A 153 14.42 4.70 2.46
C GLY A 153 14.92 5.44 3.71
N ARG A 154 15.23 4.69 4.78
CA ARG A 154 15.69 5.19 6.07
C ARG A 154 16.54 4.13 6.79
N PRO A 155 17.41 4.49 7.75
CA PRO A 155 18.37 3.56 8.35
C PRO A 155 17.74 2.49 9.28
N LYS A 156 16.45 2.60 9.61
CA LYS A 156 15.78 1.60 10.45
C LYS A 156 15.41 0.36 9.62
N GLN A 157 15.85 -0.79 10.10
CA GLN A 157 15.56 -2.09 9.49
C GLN A 157 14.11 -2.54 9.70
N PHE A 158 13.38 -1.91 10.62
CA PHE A 158 11.99 -2.24 10.93
C PHE A 158 11.27 -1.01 11.47
N VAL A 159 10.02 -0.83 11.03
CA VAL A 159 9.19 0.31 11.43
C VAL A 159 7.74 -0.16 11.61
N SER A 160 7.27 -0.13 12.85
CA SER A 160 5.94 -0.55 13.28
C SER A 160 4.81 0.43 12.98
N THR A 161 5.17 1.70 12.90
CA THR A 161 4.25 2.81 12.78
C THR A 161 4.74 3.68 11.63
N PRO A 162 3.86 4.09 10.69
CA PRO A 162 4.22 4.98 9.60
C PRO A 162 5.17 6.08 10.05
N ALA A 163 6.29 6.21 9.35
CA ALA A 163 7.29 7.22 9.64
C ALA A 163 7.85 7.80 8.34
N VAL A 164 8.31 9.05 8.41
CA VAL A 164 8.88 9.73 7.26
C VAL A 164 10.08 8.96 6.69
N SER A 165 10.10 8.83 5.37
CA SER A 165 11.19 8.34 4.54
C SER A 165 11.92 9.53 3.91
N PRO A 166 13.06 9.98 4.48
CA PRO A 166 13.73 11.18 4.02
C PRO A 166 14.27 11.06 2.59
N GLN A 167 14.66 9.85 2.18
CA GLN A 167 15.23 9.62 0.84
C GLN A 167 14.18 9.72 -0.27
N LEU A 168 12.91 9.50 0.05
CA LEU A 168 11.80 9.49 -0.90
C LEU A 168 10.91 10.74 -0.82
N SER A 169 11.17 11.64 0.14
CA SER A 169 10.33 12.83 0.34
C SER A 169 10.54 13.89 -0.74
N GLY A 170 9.48 14.63 -1.06
CA GLY A 170 9.38 15.48 -2.25
C GLY A 170 8.86 14.76 -3.49
N ALA A 171 8.18 13.62 -3.30
CA ALA A 171 7.65 12.78 -4.37
C ALA A 171 6.36 13.33 -4.97
N ARG A 172 6.14 12.99 -6.25
CA ARG A 172 4.85 13.22 -6.94
C ARG A 172 4.08 11.95 -7.27
N ALA A 173 4.72 10.81 -7.14
CA ALA A 173 4.13 9.48 -7.24
C ALA A 173 5.03 8.47 -6.50
N ILE A 174 4.42 7.41 -5.97
CA ILE A 174 5.13 6.30 -5.34
C ILE A 174 4.69 4.95 -5.92
N ALA A 175 5.60 3.99 -5.96
CA ALA A 175 5.33 2.60 -6.34
C ALA A 175 6.21 1.66 -5.51
N ALA A 176 5.71 0.47 -5.22
CA ALA A 176 6.45 -0.54 -4.46
C ALA A 176 6.09 -1.93 -4.97
N SER A 177 7.05 -2.84 -4.91
CA SER A 177 6.92 -4.26 -5.26
C SER A 177 8.14 -5.00 -4.72
N GLY A 178 7.96 -6.25 -4.27
CA GLY A 178 9.05 -7.00 -3.64
C GLY A 178 9.64 -6.25 -2.45
N ASP A 179 10.98 -6.24 -2.38
CA ASP A 179 11.76 -5.45 -1.43
C ASP A 179 12.20 -4.08 -2.02
N CYS A 180 11.39 -3.46 -2.88
CA CYS A 180 11.72 -2.18 -3.51
C CYS A 180 10.60 -1.14 -3.31
N THR A 181 11.02 0.12 -3.11
CA THR A 181 10.15 1.30 -3.17
C THR A 181 10.77 2.32 -4.12
N CYS A 182 10.00 2.81 -5.07
CA CYS A 182 10.39 3.88 -5.96
C CYS A 182 9.48 5.10 -5.77
N ALA A 183 10.04 6.28 -5.94
CA ALA A 183 9.33 7.55 -5.94
C ALA A 183 9.78 8.42 -7.11
N TRP A 184 8.87 9.17 -7.70
CA TRP A 184 9.23 10.17 -8.71
C TRP A 184 9.58 11.51 -8.06
N LEU A 185 10.84 11.92 -8.16
CA LEU A 185 11.37 13.15 -7.57
C LEU A 185 11.76 14.13 -8.69
N GLU A 186 10.90 15.11 -8.98
CA GLU A 186 11.15 16.10 -10.05
C GLU A 186 12.49 16.83 -9.89
N ARG A 187 12.77 17.31 -8.67
CA ARG A 187 14.02 18.04 -8.37
C ARG A 187 15.29 17.19 -8.51
N ARG A 188 15.15 15.87 -8.59
CA ARG A 188 16.27 14.92 -8.78
C ARG A 188 16.29 14.28 -10.17
N GLY A 189 15.50 14.80 -11.11
CA GLY A 189 15.54 14.37 -12.50
C GLY A 189 14.89 13.00 -12.78
N GLY A 190 14.00 12.51 -11.90
CA GLY A 190 13.15 11.37 -12.21
C GLY A 190 12.95 10.35 -11.08
N ALA A 191 12.73 9.10 -11.46
CA ALA A 191 12.47 8.00 -10.53
C ALA A 191 13.72 7.67 -9.69
N GLN A 192 13.53 7.59 -8.37
CA GLN A 192 14.53 7.20 -7.39
C GLN A 192 13.99 6.01 -6.61
N CYS A 193 14.82 4.98 -6.43
CA CYS A 193 14.41 3.74 -5.80
C CYS A 193 15.33 3.36 -4.63
N VAL A 194 14.75 2.74 -3.62
CA VAL A 194 15.42 2.26 -2.41
C VAL A 194 15.04 0.80 -2.15
N GLY A 195 15.96 0.02 -1.58
CA GLY A 195 15.79 -1.41 -1.40
C GLY A 195 16.46 -2.24 -2.49
N ARG A 196 15.95 -3.46 -2.71
CA ARG A 196 16.45 -4.38 -3.76
C ARG A 196 15.54 -4.28 -4.99
N CYS A 197 15.91 -3.42 -5.92
CA CYS A 197 15.04 -3.02 -7.03
C CYS A 197 15.33 -3.70 -8.38
N ALA A 198 16.51 -4.32 -8.56
CA ALA A 198 16.99 -4.77 -9.87
C ALA A 198 15.99 -5.60 -10.69
N ALA A 199 15.16 -6.44 -10.05
CA ALA A 199 14.19 -7.29 -10.74
C ALA A 199 12.87 -6.58 -11.11
N VAL A 200 12.53 -5.47 -10.46
CA VAL A 200 11.21 -4.81 -10.54
C VAL A 200 11.28 -3.33 -10.95
N GLU A 201 12.48 -2.76 -11.02
CA GLU A 201 12.70 -1.32 -11.21
C GLU A 201 12.07 -0.78 -12.49
N ALA A 202 12.21 -1.49 -13.62
CA ALA A 202 11.62 -1.07 -14.89
C ALA A 202 10.09 -0.97 -14.79
N ALA A 203 9.43 -2.02 -14.30
CA ALA A 203 7.98 -2.05 -14.11
C ALA A 203 7.50 -0.98 -13.11
N LEU A 204 8.28 -0.72 -12.05
CA LEU A 204 7.97 0.35 -11.10
C LEU A 204 8.10 1.74 -11.72
N LYS A 205 9.09 1.97 -12.59
CA LYS A 205 9.25 3.22 -13.34
C LYS A 205 8.07 3.47 -14.29
N ASP A 206 7.62 2.44 -15.01
CA ASP A 206 6.45 2.54 -15.89
C ASP A 206 5.16 2.83 -15.10
N ALA A 207 5.00 2.18 -13.94
CA ALA A 207 3.89 2.43 -13.04
C ALA A 207 3.90 3.86 -12.48
N LEU A 208 5.08 4.37 -12.12
CA LEU A 208 5.24 5.76 -11.68
C LEU A 208 4.84 6.75 -12.77
N GLN A 209 5.30 6.56 -14.00
CA GLN A 209 4.92 7.42 -15.13
C GLN A 209 3.40 7.40 -15.35
N SER A 210 2.79 6.21 -15.33
CA SER A 210 1.33 6.07 -15.47
C SER A 210 0.57 6.82 -14.37
N LYS A 211 1.06 6.76 -13.11
CA LYS A 211 0.47 7.51 -11.99
C LYS A 211 0.61 9.02 -12.16
N LEU A 212 1.76 9.52 -12.62
CA LEU A 212 1.97 10.95 -12.85
C LEU A 212 0.99 11.50 -13.90
N MET A 213 0.85 10.82 -15.03
CA MET A 213 -0.08 11.22 -16.09
C MET A 213 -1.53 11.29 -15.56
N GLN A 214 -1.94 10.33 -14.72
CA GLN A 214 -3.27 10.35 -14.10
C GLN A 214 -3.44 11.53 -13.14
N ASN A 215 -2.41 11.84 -12.33
CA ASN A 215 -2.44 12.96 -11.40
C ASN A 215 -2.53 14.30 -12.14
N GLU A 216 -1.80 14.48 -13.23
CA GLU A 216 -1.85 15.68 -14.07
C GLU A 216 -3.23 15.87 -14.72
N GLN A 217 -3.81 14.80 -15.27
CA GLN A 217 -5.16 14.84 -15.85
C GLN A 217 -6.22 15.23 -14.81
N LEU A 218 -6.11 14.70 -13.59
CA LEU A 218 -7.02 15.05 -12.48
C LEU A 218 -6.88 16.52 -12.09
N GLN A 219 -5.65 17.03 -11.98
CA GLN A 219 -5.40 18.45 -11.68
C GLN A 219 -5.99 19.36 -12.76
N GLN A 220 -5.75 19.05 -14.03
CA GLN A 220 -6.30 19.82 -15.16
C GLN A 220 -7.84 19.78 -15.18
N HIS A 221 -8.45 18.64 -14.84
CA HIS A 221 -9.91 18.53 -14.79
C HIS A 221 -10.50 19.37 -13.65
N GLN A 222 -9.86 19.38 -12.48
CA GLN A 222 -10.27 20.22 -11.35
C GLN A 222 -10.17 21.71 -11.67
N GLN A 223 -9.10 22.13 -12.37
CA GLN A 223 -8.92 23.53 -12.78
C GLN A 223 -9.96 23.98 -13.81
N ARG A 224 -10.45 23.09 -14.68
CA ARG A 224 -11.51 23.41 -15.66
C ARG A 224 -12.91 23.49 -15.06
N GLN A 225 -13.09 23.02 -13.83
CA GLN A 225 -14.37 23.02 -13.12
C GLN A 225 -14.49 24.17 -12.09
N GLN A 226 -13.45 25.00 -11.98
CA GLN A 226 -13.40 26.23 -11.18
C GLN A 226 -13.54 27.43 -12.10
#